data_AF-A0A3D5I8I9-F1
#
_entry.id   AF-A0A3D5I8I9-F1
#
_cell.length_a   1.000
_cell.length_b   1.000
_cell.length_c   1.000
_cell.angle_alpha   90.00
_cell.angle_beta   90.00
_cell.angle_gamma   90.00
#
_symmetry.space_group_name_H-M   'P 1'
#
loop_
_entity.id
_entity.type
_entity.pdbx_description
1 polymer ?
#
loop_
_entity_poly.entity_id
_entity_poly.type
_entity_poly.pdbx_seq_one_letter_code
_entity_poly.pdbx_strand_id
1 'polypeptide(L)'
;MKKMMVAFAGAVLGTALSANVAKADCGEVSIGAMGWASGESITALAAFVLEQGYGCSVKVVPTDTVPAVTSLAENGQPDIVPEVWKNSAPAYAGLEDSGKV
;
A
#
# COMPACT_ATOMS: atom_id res chain seq x y z
N MET A 1 33.12 -16.91 36.00
CA MET A 1 31.97 -16.01 36.33
C MET A 1 32.04 -14.66 35.62
N LYS A 2 33.14 -13.88 35.76
CA LYS A 2 33.27 -12.56 35.09
C LYS A 2 33.17 -12.58 33.56
N LYS A 3 33.68 -13.62 32.89
CA LYS A 3 33.60 -13.79 31.42
C LYS A 3 32.17 -14.11 30.92
N MET A 4 31.34 -14.73 31.75
CA MET A 4 29.93 -15.04 31.40
C MET A 4 29.03 -13.81 31.56
N MET A 5 29.34 -12.90 32.49
CA MET A 5 28.60 -11.64 32.65
C MET A 5 28.81 -10.67 31.46
N VAL A 6 30.00 -10.68 30.84
CA VAL A 6 30.31 -9.83 29.68
C VAL A 6 29.56 -10.31 28.42
N ALA A 7 29.41 -11.62 28.23
CA ALA A 7 28.66 -12.19 27.10
C ALA A 7 27.15 -11.90 27.19
N PHE A 8 26.60 -11.87 28.41
CA PHE A 8 25.18 -11.57 28.62
C PHE A 8 24.86 -10.07 28.40
N ALA A 9 25.77 -9.17 28.78
CA ALA A 9 25.61 -7.73 28.54
C ALA A 9 25.68 -7.34 27.05
N GLY A 10 26.53 -8.03 26.26
CA GLY A 10 26.63 -7.80 24.81
C GLY A 10 25.39 -8.26 24.03
N ALA A 11 24.75 -9.34 24.47
CA ALA A 11 23.53 -9.87 23.84
C ALA A 11 22.31 -8.95 24.03
N VAL A 12 22.20 -8.29 25.19
CA VAL A 12 21.10 -7.35 25.50
C VAL A 12 21.25 -6.02 24.75
N LEU A 13 22.49 -5.55 24.52
CA LEU A 13 22.74 -4.34 23.74
C LEU A 13 22.45 -4.53 22.23
N GLY A 14 22.68 -5.73 21.69
CA GLY A 14 22.45 -6.04 20.27
C GLY A 14 20.97 -6.03 19.88
N THR A 15 20.05 -6.38 20.79
CA THR A 15 18.60 -6.36 20.54
C THR A 15 17.96 -4.98 20.70
N ALA A 16 18.62 -4.05 21.41
CA ALA A 16 18.08 -2.70 21.64
C ALA A 16 18.26 -1.75 20.44
N LEU A 17 19.19 -2.06 19.53
CA LEU A 17 19.46 -1.26 18.33
C LEU A 17 18.50 -1.54 17.18
N SER A 18 17.69 -2.59 17.25
CA SER A 18 16.76 -2.99 16.17
C SER A 18 15.38 -2.33 16.25
N ALA A 19 15.10 -1.52 17.28
CA ALA A 19 13.74 -1.07 17.60
C ALA A 19 13.41 0.37 17.16
N ASN A 20 14.36 1.10 16.55
CA ASN A 20 14.12 2.47 16.08
C ASN A 20 14.26 2.57 14.55
N VAL A 21 13.49 1.77 13.81
CA VAL A 21 13.12 2.20 12.46
C VAL A 21 12.26 3.44 12.67
N ALA A 22 12.80 4.62 12.37
CA ALA A 22 12.00 5.83 12.28
C ALA A 22 10.88 5.57 11.26
N LYS A 23 9.71 5.20 11.75
CA LYS A 23 8.53 4.97 10.92
C LYS A 23 8.09 6.37 10.50
N ALA A 24 8.41 6.76 9.27
CA ALA A 24 7.81 7.95 8.69
C ALA A 24 6.29 7.76 8.78
N ASP A 25 5.57 8.77 9.24
CA ASP A 25 4.10 8.73 9.24
C ASP A 25 3.64 8.47 7.80
N CYS A 26 2.83 7.42 7.61
CA CYS A 26 2.41 6.99 6.28
C CYS A 26 1.67 8.08 5.51
N GLY A 27 1.00 9.00 6.22
CA GLY A 27 0.22 10.08 5.63
C GLY A 27 -1.15 9.64 5.14
N GLU A 28 -1.70 10.38 4.19
CA GLU A 28 -2.98 10.05 3.53
C GLU A 28 -2.74 9.20 2.29
N VAL A 29 -3.51 8.13 2.13
CA VAL A 29 -3.52 7.23 0.96
C VAL A 29 -4.93 7.12 0.43
N SER A 30 -5.12 7.39 -0.86
CA SER A 30 -6.39 7.23 -1.55
C SER A 30 -6.47 5.91 -2.31
N ILE A 31 -7.62 5.23 -2.21
CA ILE A 31 -7.86 3.93 -2.82
C ILE A 31 -9.05 4.02 -3.77
N GLY A 32 -8.86 3.64 -5.02
CA GLY A 32 -9.96 3.47 -5.98
C GLY A 32 -10.75 2.20 -5.69
N ALA A 33 -12.03 2.34 -5.33
CA ALA A 33 -12.91 1.22 -5.03
C ALA A 33 -13.91 0.96 -6.16
N MET A 34 -13.98 -0.29 -6.57
CA MET A 34 -14.94 -0.78 -7.55
C MET A 34 -16.28 -1.12 -6.88
N GLY A 35 -17.38 -1.03 -7.61
CA GLY A 35 -18.73 -1.31 -7.09
C GLY A 35 -19.16 -2.79 -7.09
N TRP A 36 -18.22 -3.73 -7.20
CA TRP A 36 -18.49 -5.17 -7.19
C TRP A 36 -17.82 -5.87 -6.02
N ALA A 37 -18.38 -7.00 -5.60
CA ALA A 37 -18.05 -7.64 -4.33
C ALA A 37 -16.56 -7.96 -4.13
N SER A 38 -15.84 -8.43 -5.17
CA SER A 38 -14.39 -8.68 -5.04
C SER A 38 -13.62 -7.37 -4.84
N GLY A 39 -13.98 -6.30 -5.57
CA GLY A 39 -13.32 -5.01 -5.49
C GLY A 39 -13.55 -4.32 -4.16
N GLU A 40 -14.77 -4.38 -3.65
CA GLU A 40 -15.09 -3.88 -2.31
C GLU A 40 -14.34 -4.69 -1.23
N SER A 41 -14.27 -6.02 -1.37
CA SER A 41 -13.55 -6.88 -0.41
C SER A 41 -12.05 -6.60 -0.40
N ILE A 42 -11.42 -6.48 -1.57
CA ILE A 42 -9.99 -6.17 -1.70
C ILE A 42 -9.71 -4.74 -1.20
N THR A 43 -10.58 -3.78 -1.50
CA THR A 43 -10.47 -2.40 -0.98
C THR A 43 -10.51 -2.39 0.54
N ALA A 44 -11.46 -3.09 1.16
CA ALA A 44 -11.59 -3.18 2.61
C ALA A 44 -10.35 -3.82 3.26
N LEU A 45 -9.81 -4.88 2.64
CA LEU A 45 -8.57 -5.51 3.11
C LEU A 45 -7.37 -4.56 3.00
N ALA A 46 -7.23 -3.86 1.86
CA ALA A 46 -6.14 -2.90 1.64
C ALA A 46 -6.20 -1.75 2.64
N ALA A 47 -7.40 -1.18 2.87
CA ALA A 47 -7.61 -0.13 3.87
C ALA A 47 -7.23 -0.61 5.27
N PHE A 48 -7.69 -1.79 5.69
CA PHE A 48 -7.34 -2.37 6.99
C PHE A 48 -5.82 -2.52 7.17
N VAL A 49 -5.11 -3.03 6.17
CA VAL A 49 -3.65 -3.19 6.23
C VAL A 49 -2.94 -1.84 6.33
N LEU A 50 -3.37 -0.85 5.55
CA LEU A 50 -2.78 0.50 5.55
C LEU A 50 -3.02 1.22 6.87
N GLU A 51 -4.24 1.18 7.39
CA GLU A 51 -4.59 1.81 8.67
C GLU A 51 -3.94 1.10 9.86
N GLN A 52 -4.10 -0.22 9.97
CA GLN A 52 -3.68 -0.98 11.16
C GLN A 52 -2.21 -1.39 11.12
N GLY A 53 -1.67 -1.69 9.93
CA GLY A 53 -0.28 -2.12 9.76
C GLY A 53 0.69 -0.94 9.59
N TYR A 54 0.28 0.05 8.80
CA TYR A 54 1.15 1.16 8.40
C TYR A 54 0.82 2.48 9.09
N GLY A 55 -0.36 2.64 9.69
CA GLY A 55 -0.78 3.88 10.34
C GLY A 55 -1.19 4.98 9.35
N CYS A 56 -1.60 4.61 8.14
CA CYS A 56 -2.07 5.56 7.12
C CYS A 56 -3.48 6.06 7.43
N SER A 57 -3.80 7.29 7.03
CA SER A 57 -5.18 7.75 6.86
C SER A 57 -5.66 7.33 5.47
N VAL A 58 -6.74 6.57 5.37
CA VAL A 58 -7.21 6.03 4.09
C VAL A 58 -8.45 6.78 3.59
N LYS A 59 -8.43 7.21 2.33
CA LYS A 59 -9.58 7.78 1.63
C LYS A 59 -10.04 6.86 0.51
N VAL A 60 -11.22 6.28 0.66
CA VAL A 60 -11.81 5.46 -0.42
C VAL A 60 -12.53 6.36 -1.43
N VAL A 61 -12.19 6.21 -2.71
CA VAL A 61 -12.76 6.95 -3.83
C VAL A 61 -13.52 5.95 -4.72
N PRO A 62 -14.86 6.04 -4.81
CA PRO A 62 -15.62 5.23 -5.75
C PRO A 62 -15.17 5.47 -7.19
N THR A 63 -14.95 4.40 -7.95
CA THR A 63 -14.50 4.45 -9.34
C THR A 63 -15.07 3.29 -10.15
N ASP A 64 -14.71 3.24 -11.44
CA ASP A 64 -15.01 2.15 -12.37
C ASP A 64 -13.78 1.90 -13.26
N THR A 65 -13.82 0.85 -14.07
CA THR A 65 -12.67 0.29 -14.79
C THR A 65 -11.92 1.33 -15.65
N VAL A 66 -12.64 2.05 -16.51
CA VAL A 66 -12.02 3.05 -17.40
C VAL A 66 -11.48 4.26 -16.61
N PRO A 67 -12.27 4.95 -15.76
CA PRO A 67 -11.76 6.10 -15.02
C PRO A 67 -10.66 5.74 -14.01
N ALA A 68 -10.64 4.53 -13.44
CA ALA A 68 -9.59 4.08 -12.54
C ALA A 68 -8.23 4.00 -13.23
N VAL A 69 -8.18 3.32 -14.38
CA VAL A 69 -6.91 3.12 -15.12
C VAL A 69 -6.44 4.45 -15.74
N THR A 70 -7.33 5.23 -16.34
CA THR A 70 -6.93 6.49 -16.99
C THR A 70 -6.55 7.56 -15.97
N SER A 71 -7.32 7.73 -14.89
CA SER A 71 -7.00 8.75 -13.88
C SER A 71 -5.70 8.42 -13.14
N LEU A 72 -5.47 7.15 -12.81
CA LEU A 72 -4.22 6.77 -12.16
C LEU A 72 -3.02 6.98 -13.09
N ALA A 73 -3.12 6.55 -14.35
CA ALA A 73 -2.04 6.68 -15.32
C ALA A 73 -1.72 8.13 -15.70
N GLU A 74 -2.72 9.00 -15.79
CA GLU A 74 -2.55 10.39 -16.25
C GLU A 74 -2.35 11.39 -15.09
N ASN A 75 -3.02 11.16 -13.96
CA ASN A 75 -3.07 12.11 -12.84
C ASN A 75 -2.39 11.59 -11.57
N GLY A 76 -1.98 10.32 -11.53
CA GLY A 76 -1.43 9.69 -10.32
C GLY A 76 -2.46 9.55 -9.20
N GLN A 77 -3.75 9.52 -9.53
CA GLN A 77 -4.84 9.50 -8.55
C GLN A 77 -5.98 8.57 -8.98
N PRO A 78 -6.56 7.75 -8.07
CA PRO A 78 -6.19 7.57 -6.65
C PRO A 78 -4.82 6.90 -6.52
N ASP A 79 -4.17 7.03 -5.37
CA ASP A 79 -2.80 6.54 -5.16
C ASP A 79 -2.64 5.04 -5.46
N ILE A 80 -3.69 4.24 -5.18
CA ILE A 80 -3.75 2.83 -5.58
C ILE A 80 -5.14 2.43 -6.10
N VAL A 81 -5.15 1.49 -7.05
CA VAL A 81 -6.35 0.76 -7.51
C VAL A 81 -6.10 -0.73 -7.29
N PRO A 82 -6.68 -1.35 -6.25
CA PRO A 82 -6.31 -2.71 -5.84
C PRO A 82 -6.73 -3.83 -6.78
N GLU A 83 -7.69 -3.56 -7.68
CA GLU A 83 -8.19 -4.57 -8.64
C GLU A 83 -8.44 -3.91 -10.00
N VAL A 84 -7.73 -4.39 -11.03
CA VAL A 84 -7.91 -3.98 -12.43
C VAL A 84 -8.00 -5.21 -13.32
N TRP A 85 -9.08 -5.31 -14.09
CA TRP A 85 -9.29 -6.38 -15.07
C TRP A 85 -8.95 -5.89 -16.47
N LYS A 86 -7.78 -6.28 -17.01
CA LYS A 86 -7.31 -5.81 -18.33
C LYS A 86 -8.30 -6.11 -19.47
N ASN A 87 -8.99 -7.23 -19.40
CA ASN A 87 -10.02 -7.63 -20.37
C ASN A 87 -11.25 -6.71 -20.38
N SER A 88 -11.46 -5.91 -19.33
CA SER A 88 -12.56 -4.95 -19.19
C SER A 88 -12.08 -3.49 -19.25
N ALA A 89 -10.79 -3.26 -19.49
CA ALA A 89 -10.17 -1.93 -19.51
C ALA A 89 -9.64 -1.58 -20.91
N PRO A 90 -10.48 -1.14 -21.87
CA PRO A 90 -10.05 -0.87 -23.24
C PRO A 90 -8.89 0.13 -23.37
N ALA A 91 -8.78 1.08 -22.43
CA ALA A 91 -7.70 2.07 -22.40
C ALA A 91 -6.35 1.49 -21.97
N TYR A 92 -6.32 0.32 -21.31
CA TYR A 92 -5.11 -0.21 -20.68
C TYR A 92 -3.99 -0.47 -21.68
N ALA A 93 -4.28 -1.12 -22.82
CA ALA A 93 -3.25 -1.46 -23.80
C ALA A 93 -2.53 -0.22 -24.36
N GLY A 94 -3.26 0.85 -24.66
CA GLY A 94 -2.65 2.10 -25.13
C GLY A 94 -1.83 2.82 -24.04
N LEU A 95 -2.25 2.71 -22.78
CA LEU A 95 -1.48 3.24 -21.65
C LEU A 95 -0.20 2.42 -21.40
N GLU A 96 -0.25 1.10 -21.58
CA GLU A 96 0.90 0.19 -21.47
C GLU A 96 1.91 0.46 -22.59
N ASP A 97 1.45 0.57 -23.85
CA ASP A 97 2.28 0.91 -25.01
C ASP A 97 2.96 2.28 -24.88
N SER A 98 2.36 3.20 -24.13
CA SER A 98 2.93 4.53 -23.85
C SER A 98 3.73 4.61 -22.54
N GLY A 99 3.89 3.49 -21.83
CA GLY A 99 4.68 3.40 -20.59
C GLY A 99 4.07 4.15 -19.40
N LYS A 100 2.74 4.32 -19.39
CA LYS A 100 2.02 5.01 -18.32
C LYS A 100 1.44 4.06 -17.25
N VAL A 101 1.43 2.76 -17.52
CA VAL A 101 1.07 1.68 -16.59
C VAL A 101 2.07 0.55 -16.64
#